data_AF-A0A8H6Y8N7-F1
#
_entry.id   AF-A0A8H6Y8N7-F1
#
_cell.length_a   1.000
_cell.length_b   1.000
_cell.length_c   1.000
_cell.angle_alpha   90.00
_cell.angle_beta   90.00
_cell.angle_gamma   90.00
#
_symmetry.space_group_name_H-M   'P 1'
#
loop_
_entity.id
_entity.type
_entity.pdbx_description
1 polymer ?
#
loop_
_entity_poly.entity_id
_entity_poly.type
_entity_poly.pdbx_seq_one_letter_code
_entity_poly.pdbx_strand_id
1 'polypeptide(L)'
;MMAGIMSYFGRRDTKQSAREAIVVLRQQLQMIEKKEEHLQKKIDQDLKIAKANAVSNKPLATSALKRKRFNETQLEQLRGQQMQLEMQVNTLESANLNKETMDAMKKAAQALADIHSGMSVAKVDQTMAEIQEQRAVADEITELISNPVGVDMGDQEELEAQLAALEDEALTDRLMGADHVPIHVPAGAVPAAKQAVTEDDEEAALRQLQAEMAAM
;
A
#
# COMPACT_ATOMS: atom_id res chain seq x y z
N MET A 1 2.48 -57.18 -7.90
CA MET A 1 1.92 -56.00 -8.59
C MET A 1 0.54 -55.74 -8.02
N MET A 2 0.33 -54.66 -7.27
CA MET A 2 -1.02 -54.14 -6.97
C MET A 2 -0.91 -52.61 -6.96
N ALA A 3 -1.19 -52.03 -8.11
CA ALA A 3 -1.24 -50.60 -8.34
C ALA A 3 -2.66 -50.08 -8.08
N GLY A 4 -2.74 -48.87 -7.56
CA GLY A 4 -3.78 -47.92 -7.99
C GLY A 4 -5.07 -47.87 -7.17
N ILE A 5 -5.02 -47.24 -6.00
CA ILE A 5 -6.12 -46.35 -5.57
C ILE A 5 -5.66 -44.94 -5.94
N MET A 6 -5.75 -44.64 -7.23
CA MET A 6 -5.41 -43.35 -7.80
C MET A 6 -6.47 -42.36 -7.31
N SER A 7 -6.03 -41.45 -6.42
CA SER A 7 -6.72 -40.25 -5.96
C SER A 7 -7.57 -39.60 -7.05
N TYR A 8 -8.88 -39.87 -7.01
CA TYR A 8 -9.90 -39.31 -7.92
C TYR A 8 -10.45 -37.95 -7.48
N PHE A 9 -9.76 -37.26 -6.56
CA PHE A 9 -10.06 -35.87 -6.25
C PHE A 9 -9.43 -34.96 -7.30
N GLY A 10 -10.19 -34.73 -8.36
CA GLY A 10 -9.93 -33.62 -9.28
C GLY A 10 -9.76 -32.34 -8.46
N ARG A 11 -8.60 -31.70 -8.59
CA ARG A 11 -8.33 -30.37 -8.04
C ARG A 11 -9.33 -29.40 -8.67
N ARG A 12 -10.47 -29.16 -8.00
CA ARG A 12 -11.25 -27.94 -8.24
C ARG A 12 -10.32 -26.76 -8.02
N ASP A 13 -10.37 -25.79 -8.93
CA ASP A 13 -9.55 -24.58 -8.81
C ASP A 13 -9.90 -23.87 -7.51
N THR A 14 -8.99 -23.96 -6.54
CA THR A 14 -9.14 -23.36 -5.21
C THR A 14 -9.41 -21.85 -5.25
N LYS A 15 -8.99 -21.15 -6.32
CA LYS A 15 -9.33 -19.73 -6.50
C LYS A 15 -10.80 -19.56 -6.85
N GLN A 16 -11.33 -20.42 -7.71
CA GLN A 16 -12.73 -20.40 -8.10
C GLN A 16 -13.63 -20.74 -6.91
N SER A 17 -13.26 -21.74 -6.10
CA SER A 17 -14.02 -22.09 -4.89
C SER A 17 -13.99 -20.99 -3.81
N ALA A 18 -12.85 -20.29 -3.64
CA ALA A 18 -12.76 -19.20 -2.67
C ALA A 18 -13.62 -17.99 -3.07
N ARG A 19 -13.61 -17.63 -4.37
CA ARG A 19 -14.45 -16.53 -4.89
C ARG A 19 -15.94 -16.87 -4.77
N GLU A 20 -16.34 -18.10 -5.11
CA GLU A 20 -17.71 -18.57 -4.95
C GLU A 20 -18.15 -18.52 -3.48
N ALA A 21 -17.30 -18.96 -2.55
CA ALA A 21 -17.58 -18.89 -1.11
C ALA A 21 -17.77 -17.44 -0.63
N ILE A 22 -16.91 -16.50 -1.06
CA ILE A 22 -17.04 -15.08 -0.72
C ILE A 22 -18.37 -14.52 -1.23
N VAL A 23 -18.80 -14.87 -2.44
CA VAL A 23 -20.10 -14.42 -2.99
C VAL A 23 -21.26 -14.93 -2.12
N VAL A 24 -21.24 -16.21 -1.75
CA VAL A 24 -22.29 -16.79 -0.89
C VAL A 24 -22.31 -16.13 0.50
N LEU A 25 -21.15 -15.89 1.11
CA LEU A 25 -21.04 -15.21 2.41
C LEU A 25 -21.60 -13.77 2.33
N ARG A 26 -21.29 -13.04 1.25
CA ARG A 26 -21.82 -11.68 1.03
C ARG A 26 -23.33 -11.67 0.79
N GLN A 27 -23.87 -12.66 0.07
CA GLN A 27 -25.31 -12.83 -0.08
C GLN A 27 -25.99 -13.10 1.28
N GLN A 28 -25.37 -13.93 2.12
CA GLN A 28 -25.87 -14.20 3.47
C GLN A 28 -25.84 -12.94 4.35
N LEU A 29 -24.78 -12.13 4.26
CA LEU A 29 -24.70 -10.83 4.94
C LEU A 29 -25.86 -9.90 4.54
N GLN A 30 -26.14 -9.76 3.25
CA GLN A 30 -27.28 -8.96 2.78
C GLN A 30 -28.63 -9.48 3.30
N MET A 31 -28.79 -10.79 3.44
CA MET A 31 -30.00 -11.38 4.01
C MET A 31 -30.12 -11.10 5.51
N ILE A 32 -29.01 -11.12 6.23
CA ILE A 32 -28.95 -10.75 7.65
C ILE A 32 -29.32 -9.28 7.81
N GLU A 33 -28.70 -8.36 7.06
CA GLU A 33 -29.02 -6.92 7.11
C GLU A 33 -30.51 -6.63 6.91
N LYS A 34 -31.14 -7.24 5.89
CA LYS A 34 -32.58 -7.10 5.66
C LYS A 34 -33.42 -7.63 6.83
N LYS A 35 -32.98 -8.72 7.47
CA LYS A 35 -33.67 -9.30 8.62
C LYS A 35 -33.50 -8.44 9.87
N GLU A 36 -32.32 -7.83 10.07
CA GLU A 36 -32.08 -6.86 11.13
C GLU A 36 -33.00 -5.64 10.98
N GLU A 37 -33.08 -5.07 9.77
CA GLU A 37 -33.99 -3.94 9.49
C GLU A 37 -35.45 -4.29 9.80
N HIS A 38 -35.88 -5.50 9.42
CA HIS A 38 -37.22 -5.99 9.71
C HIS A 38 -37.48 -6.14 11.23
N LEU A 39 -36.51 -6.70 11.97
CA LEU A 39 -36.62 -6.83 13.43
C LEU A 39 -36.61 -5.47 14.12
N GLN A 40 -35.80 -4.52 13.65
CA GLN A 40 -35.78 -3.16 14.17
C GLN A 40 -37.15 -2.48 14.01
N LYS A 41 -37.78 -2.59 12.83
CA LYS A 41 -39.13 -2.08 12.60
C LYS A 41 -40.16 -2.69 13.57
N LYS A 42 -40.07 -4.00 13.85
CA LYS A 42 -40.95 -4.66 14.83
C LYS A 42 -40.71 -4.18 16.26
N ILE A 43 -39.45 -3.98 16.65
CA ILE A 43 -39.05 -3.42 17.95
C ILE A 43 -39.67 -2.03 18.13
N ASP A 44 -39.58 -1.17 17.11
CA ASP A 44 -40.13 0.18 17.14
C ASP A 44 -41.65 0.18 17.22
N GLN A 45 -42.31 -0.72 16.47
CA GLN A 45 -43.76 -0.91 16.52
C GLN A 45 -44.24 -1.36 17.91
N ASP A 46 -43.61 -2.40 18.48
CA ASP A 46 -43.96 -2.89 19.82
C ASP A 46 -43.69 -1.82 20.90
N LEU A 47 -42.64 -1.02 20.74
CA LEU A 47 -42.36 0.11 21.62
C LEU A 47 -43.46 1.19 21.54
N LYS A 48 -43.93 1.52 20.33
CA LYS A 48 -45.05 2.46 20.15
C LYS A 48 -46.33 1.93 20.80
N ILE A 49 -46.66 0.65 20.61
CA ILE A 49 -47.82 0.00 21.23
C ILE A 49 -47.71 0.04 22.76
N ALA A 50 -46.53 -0.30 23.30
CA ALA A 50 -46.29 -0.27 24.74
C ALA A 50 -46.46 1.14 25.32
N LYS A 51 -45.92 2.17 24.68
CA LYS A 51 -46.06 3.57 25.11
C LYS A 51 -47.51 4.04 25.08
N ALA A 52 -48.24 3.75 24.00
CA ALA A 52 -49.64 4.15 23.84
C ALA A 52 -50.58 3.52 24.88
N ASN A 53 -50.24 2.33 25.39
CA ASN A 53 -51.08 1.56 26.29
C ASN A 53 -50.56 1.52 27.74
N ALA A 54 -49.49 2.26 28.05
CA ALA A 54 -48.80 2.17 29.33
C ALA A 54 -49.71 2.49 30.54
N VAL A 55 -50.64 3.43 30.37
CA VAL A 55 -51.57 3.88 31.42
C VAL A 55 -52.96 3.26 31.23
N SER A 56 -53.43 3.14 29.99
CA SER A 56 -54.80 2.71 29.66
C SER A 56 -54.99 1.19 29.63
N ASN A 57 -53.97 0.42 29.21
CA ASN A 57 -54.08 -1.03 29.06
C ASN A 57 -52.74 -1.73 29.37
N LYS A 58 -52.48 -1.86 30.67
CA LYS A 58 -51.24 -2.45 31.22
C LYS A 58 -50.96 -3.89 30.72
N PRO A 59 -51.94 -4.80 30.59
CA PRO A 59 -51.71 -6.12 30.01
C PRO A 59 -51.19 -6.07 28.56
N LEU A 60 -51.79 -5.23 27.71
CA LEU A 60 -51.38 -5.07 26.31
C LEU A 60 -49.98 -4.48 26.21
N ALA A 61 -49.67 -3.45 27.00
CA ALA A 61 -48.35 -2.85 27.06
C ALA A 61 -47.28 -3.87 27.51
N THR A 62 -47.59 -4.69 28.52
CA THR A 62 -46.68 -5.74 29.01
C THR A 62 -46.41 -6.80 27.93
N SER A 63 -47.44 -7.23 27.20
CA SER A 63 -47.29 -8.17 26.09
C SER A 63 -46.41 -7.60 24.96
N ALA A 64 -46.60 -6.32 24.61
CA ALA A 64 -45.76 -5.62 23.64
C ALA A 64 -44.29 -5.53 24.08
N LEU A 65 -44.02 -5.23 25.35
CA LEU A 65 -42.65 -5.22 25.89
C LEU A 65 -41.98 -6.60 25.87
N LYS A 66 -42.74 -7.68 26.08
CA LYS A 66 -42.22 -9.06 25.94
C LYS A 66 -41.81 -9.37 24.51
N ARG A 67 -42.64 -9.03 23.51
CA ARG A 67 -42.31 -9.20 22.09
C ARG A 67 -41.12 -8.34 21.68
N LYS A 68 -41.07 -7.08 22.13
CA LYS A 68 -39.92 -6.19 21.95
C LYS A 68 -38.63 -6.86 22.42
N ARG A 69 -38.58 -7.32 23.68
CA ARG A 69 -37.38 -7.98 24.23
C ARG A 69 -36.97 -9.22 23.44
N PHE A 70 -37.93 -10.04 23.02
CA PHE A 70 -37.64 -11.21 22.19
C PHE A 70 -37.02 -10.84 20.83
N ASN A 71 -37.53 -9.79 20.18
CA ASN A 71 -36.96 -9.29 18.93
C ASN A 71 -35.58 -8.65 19.13
N GLU A 72 -35.35 -7.95 20.25
CA GLU A 72 -34.02 -7.41 20.61
C GLU A 72 -32.98 -8.52 20.80
N THR A 73 -33.34 -9.61 21.47
CA THR A 73 -32.45 -10.76 21.62
C THR A 73 -32.09 -11.38 20.28
N GLN A 74 -33.07 -11.54 19.37
CA GLN A 74 -32.79 -12.04 18.03
C GLN A 74 -31.93 -11.09 17.21
N LEU A 75 -32.16 -9.77 17.32
CA LEU A 75 -31.36 -8.77 16.64
C LEU A 75 -29.90 -8.83 17.08
N GLU A 76 -29.66 -8.96 18.39
CA GLU A 76 -28.30 -9.09 18.93
C GLU A 76 -27.60 -10.37 18.45
N GLN A 77 -28.33 -11.49 18.38
CA GLN A 77 -27.80 -12.73 17.82
C GLN A 77 -27.42 -12.59 16.34
N LEU A 78 -28.22 -11.88 15.54
CA LEU A 78 -27.92 -11.61 14.13
C LEU A 78 -26.68 -10.74 13.96
N ARG A 79 -26.51 -9.70 14.79
CA ARG A 79 -25.30 -8.86 14.79
C ARG A 79 -24.04 -9.68 15.09
N GLY A 80 -24.13 -10.61 16.04
CA GLY A 80 -23.06 -11.56 16.32
C GLY A 80 -22.71 -12.44 15.11
N GLN A 81 -23.73 -12.95 14.41
CA GLN A 81 -23.54 -13.73 13.18
C GLN A 81 -22.95 -12.89 12.05
N GLN A 82 -23.39 -11.64 11.90
CA GLN A 82 -22.86 -10.70 10.92
C GLN A 82 -21.36 -10.49 11.11
N MET A 83 -20.93 -10.13 12.33
CA MET A 83 -19.51 -9.96 12.65
C MET A 83 -18.70 -11.23 12.34
N GLN A 84 -19.25 -12.40 12.66
CA GLN A 84 -18.57 -13.67 12.38
C GLN A 84 -18.43 -13.96 10.88
N LEU A 85 -19.42 -13.60 10.06
CA LEU A 85 -19.35 -13.77 8.61
C LEU A 85 -18.39 -12.75 7.97
N GLU A 86 -18.37 -11.51 8.44
CA GLU A 86 -17.42 -10.48 8.00
C GLU A 86 -15.97 -10.90 8.26
N MET A 87 -15.69 -11.42 9.47
CA MET A 87 -14.37 -11.99 9.78
C MET A 87 -13.99 -13.13 8.84
N GLN A 88 -14.94 -14.00 8.47
CA GLN A 88 -14.69 -15.10 7.53
C GLN A 88 -14.41 -14.60 6.11
N VAL A 89 -15.12 -13.57 5.65
CA VAL A 89 -14.85 -12.93 4.35
C VAL A 89 -13.42 -12.38 4.32
N ASN A 90 -13.05 -11.59 5.33
CA ASN A 90 -11.70 -11.01 5.43
C ASN A 90 -10.61 -12.10 5.48
N THR A 91 -10.89 -13.20 6.19
CA THR A 91 -9.97 -14.35 6.28
C THR A 91 -9.79 -15.02 4.91
N LEU A 92 -10.87 -15.24 4.17
CA LEU A 92 -10.81 -15.84 2.82
C LEU A 92 -10.10 -14.94 1.82
N GLU A 93 -10.36 -13.63 1.86
CA GLU A 93 -9.68 -12.65 1.01
C GLU A 93 -8.17 -12.62 1.30
N SER A 94 -7.79 -12.59 2.58
CA SER A 94 -6.38 -12.66 3.01
C SER A 94 -5.72 -13.97 2.59
N ALA A 95 -6.41 -15.11 2.73
CA ALA A 95 -5.90 -16.41 2.30
C ALA A 95 -5.67 -16.45 0.78
N ASN A 96 -6.54 -15.82 -0.01
CA ASN A 96 -6.40 -15.76 -1.47
C ASN A 96 -5.21 -14.89 -1.88
N LEU A 97 -4.99 -13.76 -1.21
CA LEU A 97 -3.80 -12.92 -1.43
C LEU A 97 -2.51 -13.67 -1.07
N ASN A 98 -2.48 -14.34 0.08
CA ASN A 98 -1.33 -15.15 0.49
C ASN A 98 -1.02 -16.25 -0.52
N LYS A 99 -2.05 -16.92 -1.05
CA LYS A 99 -1.90 -17.92 -2.11
C LYS A 99 -1.25 -17.31 -3.36
N GLU A 100 -1.68 -16.13 -3.78
CA GLU A 100 -1.14 -15.44 -4.96
C GLU A 100 0.33 -15.04 -4.76
N THR A 101 0.68 -14.52 -3.58
CA THR A 101 2.07 -14.25 -3.21
C THR A 101 2.92 -15.51 -3.28
N MET A 102 2.43 -16.63 -2.72
CA MET A 102 3.14 -17.92 -2.77
C MET A 102 3.30 -18.43 -4.20
N ASP A 103 2.28 -18.30 -5.04
CA ASP A 103 2.34 -18.67 -6.46
C ASP A 103 3.39 -17.82 -7.22
N ALA A 104 3.47 -16.52 -6.92
CA ALA A 104 4.48 -15.61 -7.48
C ALA A 104 5.90 -15.98 -7.01
N MET A 105 6.08 -16.23 -5.72
CA MET A 105 7.35 -16.68 -5.15
C MET A 105 7.80 -18.01 -5.78
N LYS A 106 6.88 -18.94 -6.02
CA LYS A 106 7.19 -20.21 -6.69
C LYS A 106 7.68 -19.99 -8.13
N LYS A 107 7.05 -19.09 -8.88
CA LYS A 107 7.49 -18.73 -10.24
C LYS A 107 8.87 -18.07 -10.21
N ALA A 108 9.12 -17.17 -9.26
CA ALA A 108 10.43 -16.54 -9.09
C ALA A 108 11.51 -17.57 -8.74
N ALA A 109 11.23 -18.51 -7.84
CA ALA A 109 12.15 -19.59 -7.49
C ALA A 109 12.46 -20.50 -8.70
N GLN A 110 11.47 -20.78 -9.55
CA GLN A 110 11.67 -21.53 -10.80
C GLN A 110 12.56 -20.76 -11.77
N ALA A 111 12.30 -19.47 -12.01
CA ALA A 111 13.13 -18.64 -12.87
C ALA A 111 14.58 -18.55 -12.37
N LEU A 112 14.78 -18.41 -11.05
CA LEU A 112 16.12 -18.45 -10.44
C LEU A 112 16.80 -19.80 -10.62
N ALA A 113 16.06 -20.90 -10.47
CA ALA A 113 16.59 -22.24 -10.72
C ALA A 113 17.01 -22.42 -12.18
N ASP A 114 16.23 -21.91 -13.13
CA ASP A 114 16.53 -21.97 -14.56
C ASP A 114 17.78 -21.13 -14.90
N ILE A 115 17.88 -19.90 -14.39
CA ILE A 115 19.08 -19.03 -14.52
C ILE A 115 20.32 -19.76 -13.99
N HIS A 116 20.22 -20.35 -12.79
CA HIS A 116 21.35 -21.07 -12.19
C HIS A 116 21.65 -22.41 -12.86
N SER A 117 20.67 -23.08 -13.47
CA SER A 117 20.88 -24.35 -14.18
C SER A 117 21.81 -24.18 -15.39
N GLY A 118 21.83 -22.99 -16.00
CA GLY A 118 22.75 -22.62 -17.06
C GLY A 118 24.16 -22.26 -16.56
N MET A 119 24.30 -21.82 -15.31
CA MET A 119 25.55 -21.44 -14.63
C MET A 119 26.06 -22.58 -13.73
N SER A 120 26.24 -23.79 -14.29
CA SER A 120 26.95 -24.84 -13.54
C SER A 120 28.38 -24.39 -13.23
N VAL A 121 28.93 -24.78 -12.07
CA VAL A 121 30.32 -24.46 -11.68
C VAL A 121 31.30 -24.83 -12.80
N ALA A 122 31.08 -25.97 -13.47
CA ALA A 122 31.88 -26.40 -14.61
C ALA A 122 31.84 -25.43 -15.81
N LYS A 123 30.69 -24.82 -16.11
CA LYS A 123 30.60 -23.80 -17.16
C LYS A 123 31.24 -22.49 -16.74
N VAL A 124 31.12 -22.11 -15.46
CA VAL A 124 31.83 -20.94 -14.92
C VAL A 124 33.34 -21.13 -15.00
N ASP A 125 33.85 -22.30 -14.60
CA ASP A 125 35.28 -22.65 -14.71
C ASP A 125 35.75 -22.64 -16.16
N GLN A 126 34.95 -23.18 -17.09
CA GLN A 126 35.26 -23.14 -18.53
C GLN A 126 35.29 -21.69 -19.07
N THR A 127 34.31 -20.86 -18.73
CA THR A 127 34.29 -19.45 -19.15
C THR A 127 35.45 -18.66 -18.54
N MET A 128 35.83 -18.94 -17.28
CA MET A 128 37.01 -18.32 -16.66
C MET A 128 38.32 -18.77 -17.31
N ALA A 129 38.41 -20.02 -17.76
CA ALA A 129 39.55 -20.51 -18.53
C ALA A 129 39.62 -19.84 -19.91
N GLU A 130 38.50 -19.73 -20.63
CA GLU A 130 38.42 -19.02 -21.92
C GLU A 130 38.77 -17.53 -21.77
N ILE A 131 38.35 -16.86 -20.69
CA ILE A 131 38.74 -15.48 -20.38
C ILE A 131 40.24 -15.36 -20.15
N GLN A 132 40.86 -16.29 -19.41
CA GLN A 132 42.31 -16.27 -19.19
C GLN A 132 43.08 -16.50 -20.50
N GLU A 133 42.60 -17.40 -21.34
CA GLU A 133 43.18 -17.65 -22.67
C GLU A 133 43.07 -16.42 -23.57
N GLN A 134 41.89 -15.79 -23.64
CA GLN A 134 41.71 -14.55 -24.41
C GLN A 134 42.53 -13.39 -23.86
N ARG A 135 42.72 -13.32 -22.54
CA ARG A 135 43.59 -12.32 -21.91
C ARG A 135 45.06 -12.55 -22.28
N ALA A 136 45.52 -13.80 -22.29
CA ALA A 136 46.87 -14.15 -22.75
C ALA A 136 47.08 -13.77 -24.23
N VAL A 137 46.07 -14.02 -25.08
CA VAL A 137 46.10 -13.58 -26.48
C VAL A 137 46.13 -12.05 -26.59
N ALA A 138 45.34 -11.33 -25.80
CA ALA A 138 45.36 -9.88 -25.78
C ALA A 138 46.71 -9.31 -25.30
N ASP A 139 47.34 -9.94 -24.31
CA ASP A 139 48.67 -9.57 -23.81
C ASP A 139 49.75 -9.86 -24.86
N GLU A 140 49.68 -10.99 -25.56
CA GLU A 140 50.58 -11.34 -26.66
C GLU A 140 50.40 -10.39 -27.87
N ILE A 141 49.15 -10.05 -28.22
CA ILE A 141 48.86 -9.01 -29.21
C ILE A 141 49.42 -7.68 -28.76
N THR A 142 49.27 -7.32 -27.49
CA THR A 142 49.83 -6.08 -26.93
C THR A 142 51.34 -6.11 -27.00
N GLU A 143 52.02 -7.20 -26.66
CA GLU A 143 53.49 -7.31 -26.74
C GLU A 143 54.00 -7.24 -28.20
N LEU A 144 53.28 -7.87 -29.13
CA LEU A 144 53.59 -7.84 -30.56
C LEU A 144 53.29 -6.48 -31.22
N ILE A 145 52.22 -5.81 -30.80
CA ILE A 145 51.82 -4.46 -31.26
C ILE A 145 52.60 -3.36 -30.54
N SER A 146 53.14 -3.62 -29.34
CA SER A 146 53.97 -2.68 -28.55
C SER A 146 55.46 -2.83 -28.84
N ASN A 147 55.83 -3.64 -29.83
CA ASN A 147 57.13 -3.52 -30.49
C ASN A 147 57.15 -2.58 -31.73
N PRO A 148 56.70 -1.31 -31.62
CA PRO A 148 57.23 -0.19 -32.36
C PRO A 148 57.98 0.67 -31.35
N VAL A 149 59.29 0.78 -31.60
CA VAL A 149 60.19 1.86 -31.21
C VAL A 149 59.47 3.05 -30.56
N GLY A 150 59.84 3.31 -29.30
CA GLY A 150 59.54 4.46 -28.45
C GLY A 150 58.63 5.55 -29.00
N VAL A 151 57.48 5.74 -28.34
CA VAL A 151 56.74 7.00 -28.38
C VAL A 151 56.38 7.36 -26.94
N ASP A 152 57.03 8.43 -26.49
CA ASP A 152 56.82 9.16 -25.24
C ASP A 152 55.38 9.71 -25.21
N MET A 153 54.61 9.35 -24.17
CA MET A 153 53.28 9.91 -23.96
C MET A 153 53.45 11.28 -23.32
N GLY A 154 52.99 12.32 -24.03
CA GLY A 154 53.25 13.74 -23.81
C GLY A 154 53.30 14.26 -22.37
N ASP A 155 54.05 15.35 -22.21
CA ASP A 155 54.44 15.98 -20.95
C ASP A 155 53.27 16.13 -19.96
N GLN A 156 53.41 15.46 -18.82
CA GLN A 156 52.45 15.45 -17.71
C GLN A 156 52.04 16.85 -17.23
N GLU A 157 52.92 17.84 -17.40
CA GLU A 157 52.70 19.24 -17.02
C GLU A 157 51.61 19.93 -17.86
N GLU A 158 51.44 19.55 -19.13
CA GLU A 158 50.37 20.10 -20.00
C GLU A 158 48.98 19.56 -19.58
N LEU A 159 48.94 18.30 -19.15
CA LEU A 159 47.72 17.64 -18.67
C LEU A 159 47.26 18.20 -17.32
N GLU A 160 48.21 18.50 -16.42
CA GLU A 160 47.90 19.13 -15.13
C GLU A 160 47.36 20.56 -15.30
N ALA A 161 47.89 21.32 -16.26
CA ALA A 161 47.38 22.65 -16.57
C ALA A 161 45.94 22.63 -17.12
N GLN A 162 45.61 21.65 -17.97
CA GLN A 162 44.23 21.48 -18.47
C GLN A 162 43.27 21.05 -17.36
N LEU A 163 43.72 20.21 -16.41
CA LEU A 163 42.90 19.81 -15.26
C LEU A 163 42.56 21.00 -14.37
N ALA A 164 43.55 21.84 -14.06
CA ALA A 164 43.35 23.03 -13.23
C ALA A 164 42.34 24.01 -13.84
N ALA A 165 42.36 24.20 -15.16
CA ALA A 165 41.40 25.05 -15.85
C ALA A 165 39.95 24.55 -15.72
N LEU A 166 39.74 23.23 -15.77
CA LEU A 166 38.41 22.63 -15.60
C LEU A 166 37.88 22.74 -14.16
N GLU A 167 38.75 22.70 -13.16
CA GLU A 167 38.36 22.83 -11.75
C GLU A 167 37.84 24.24 -11.42
N ASP A 168 38.50 25.28 -11.94
CA ASP A 168 38.11 26.68 -11.75
C ASP A 168 36.74 27.00 -12.38
N GLU A 169 36.46 26.44 -13.56
CA GLU A 169 35.18 26.61 -14.25
C GLU A 169 34.02 26.02 -13.41
N ALA A 170 34.22 24.82 -12.85
CA ALA A 170 33.24 24.15 -12.00
C ALA A 170 32.98 24.87 -10.66
N LEU A 171 34.01 25.47 -10.06
CA LEU A 171 33.88 26.26 -8.83
C LEU A 171 33.08 27.55 -9.06
N THR A 172 33.31 28.21 -10.20
CA THR A 172 32.62 29.46 -10.57
C THR A 172 31.12 29.23 -10.73
N ASP A 173 30.73 28.16 -11.43
CA ASP A 173 29.32 27.78 -11.60
C ASP A 173 28.62 27.52 -10.26
N ARG A 174 29.33 26.92 -9.30
CA ARG A 174 28.77 26.59 -7.98
C ARG A 174 28.56 27.83 -7.10
N LEU A 175 29.39 28.86 -7.25
CA LEU A 175 29.29 30.12 -6.50
C LEU A 175 28.19 31.05 -7.04
N MET A 176 27.92 31.03 -8.35
CA MET A 176 26.84 31.82 -8.96
C MET A 176 25.42 31.37 -8.55
N GLY A 177 25.27 30.18 -7.96
CA GLY A 177 23.98 29.63 -7.52
C GLY A 177 23.55 29.94 -6.08
N ALA A 178 24.37 30.63 -5.28
CA ALA A 178 24.11 30.87 -3.85
C ALA A 178 23.75 32.34 -3.55
N ASP A 179 22.56 32.77 -3.98
CA ASP A 179 22.02 34.09 -3.68
C ASP A 179 21.20 34.09 -2.36
N HIS A 180 21.60 34.98 -1.44
CA HIS A 180 20.90 35.45 -0.22
C HIS A 180 20.91 34.59 1.06
N VAL A 181 21.67 35.06 2.07
CA VAL A 181 21.62 34.59 3.47
C VAL A 181 20.83 35.62 4.32
N PRO A 182 19.83 35.21 5.12
CA PRO A 182 19.04 36.14 5.94
C PRO A 182 19.82 36.69 7.15
N ILE A 183 19.69 38.00 7.37
CA ILE A 183 20.34 38.77 8.45
C ILE A 183 19.64 38.49 9.80
N HIS A 184 20.43 38.11 10.82
CA HIS A 184 19.99 37.82 12.20
C HIS A 184 19.89 39.10 13.04
N VAL A 185 18.81 39.28 13.82
CA VAL A 185 18.68 40.32 14.87
C VAL A 185 18.60 39.65 16.26
N PRO A 186 19.27 40.13 17.33
CA PRO A 186 19.47 39.36 18.57
C PRO A 186 18.33 39.48 19.61
N ALA A 187 18.34 38.54 20.56
CA ALA A 187 17.32 38.29 21.56
C ALA A 187 17.32 39.28 22.75
N GLY A 188 16.14 39.80 23.12
CA GLY A 188 15.91 40.47 24.41
C GLY A 188 14.82 41.54 24.44
N ALA A 189 13.54 41.17 24.44
CA ALA A 189 12.45 41.89 25.12
C ALA A 189 11.15 41.04 25.07
N VAL A 190 10.53 40.81 26.22
CA VAL A 190 9.26 40.09 26.43
C VAL A 190 8.26 41.06 27.09
N PRO A 191 6.95 40.75 27.25
CA PRO A 191 5.91 40.19 26.37
C PRO A 191 4.63 41.08 26.32
N ALA A 192 3.57 40.56 25.66
CA ALA A 192 2.14 40.70 25.99
C ALA A 192 1.25 41.52 25.03
N ALA A 193 0.34 40.82 24.34
CA ALA A 193 -1.10 41.00 24.48
C ALA A 193 -1.85 39.94 23.65
N LYS A 194 -2.75 39.19 24.29
CA LYS A 194 -3.77 38.39 23.60
C LYS A 194 -4.70 39.35 22.85
N GLN A 195 -4.86 39.18 21.54
CA GLN A 195 -6.01 39.71 20.83
C GLN A 195 -6.88 38.53 20.42
N ALA A 196 -8.02 38.42 21.10
CA ALA A 196 -9.13 37.62 20.65
C ALA A 196 -9.67 38.27 19.37
N VAL A 197 -9.56 37.56 18.25
CA VAL A 197 -10.21 37.95 16.99
C VAL A 197 -11.70 37.68 17.17
N THR A 198 -12.50 38.75 17.12
CA THR A 198 -13.96 38.68 17.20
C THR A 198 -14.54 38.22 15.86
N GLU A 199 -15.45 37.26 15.88
CA GLU A 199 -16.16 36.69 14.71
C GLU A 199 -16.86 37.76 13.82
N ASP A 200 -17.09 38.96 14.36
CA ASP A 200 -17.64 40.11 13.63
C ASP A 200 -16.72 40.63 12.50
N ASP A 201 -15.40 40.53 12.65
CA ASP A 201 -14.45 41.04 11.64
C ASP A 201 -14.36 40.12 10.41
N GLU A 202 -14.51 38.81 10.61
CA GLU A 202 -14.53 37.83 9.52
C GLU A 202 -15.83 37.92 8.71
N GLU A 203 -16.97 38.17 9.37
CA GLU A 203 -18.27 38.32 8.69
C GLU A 203 -18.35 39.63 7.89
N ALA A 204 -17.72 40.70 8.37
CA ALA A 204 -17.59 41.96 7.65
C ALA A 204 -16.69 41.81 6.40
N ALA A 205 -15.56 41.10 6.52
CA ALA A 205 -14.66 40.83 5.41
C ALA A 205 -15.31 39.97 4.31
N LEU A 206 -16.08 38.95 4.71
CA LEU A 206 -16.85 38.10 3.79
C LEU A 206 -17.91 38.88 3.00
N ARG A 207 -18.62 39.82 3.65
CA ARG A 207 -19.61 40.68 2.97
C ARG A 207 -18.95 41.63 1.97
N GLN A 208 -17.79 42.20 2.28
CA GLN A 208 -17.06 43.05 1.32
C GLN A 208 -16.62 42.26 0.09
N LEU A 209 -16.07 41.05 0.28
CA LEU A 209 -15.58 40.22 -0.81
C LEU A 209 -16.73 39.72 -1.72
N GLN A 210 -17.91 39.45 -1.15
CA GLN A 210 -19.11 39.12 -1.92
C GLN A 210 -19.66 40.32 -2.71
N ALA A 211 -19.60 41.53 -2.15
CA ALA A 211 -20.04 42.73 -2.84
C ALA A 211 -19.11 43.09 -4.01
N GLU A 212 -17.81 42.86 -3.87
CA GLU A 212 -16.82 43.13 -4.92
C GLU A 212 -16.94 42.14 -6.09
N MET A 213 -17.26 40.87 -5.82
CA MET A 213 -17.52 39.84 -6.84
C MET A 213 -18.85 40.03 -7.59
N ALA A 214 -19.84 40.69 -6.98
CA ALA A 214 -21.14 40.97 -7.60
C ALA A 214 -21.15 42.26 -8.42
N ALA A 215 -20.10 43.09 -8.31
CA ALA A 215 -19.92 44.33 -9.04
C ALA A 215 -18.98 44.19 -10.27
N MET A 216 -18.56 42.96 -10.60
CA MET A 216 -17.80 42.60 -11.80
C MET A 216 -18.69 41.80 -12.77
#